data_AF-A0A556M9M3-F1
#
_entry.id   AF-A0A556M9M3-F1
#
_cell.length_a   1.000
_cell.length_b   1.000
_cell.length_c   1.000
_cell.angle_alpha   90.00
_cell.angle_beta   90.00
_cell.angle_gamma   90.00
#
_symmetry.space_group_name_H-M   'P 1'
#
loop_
_entity.id
_entity.type
_entity.pdbx_description
1 polymer ?
#
loop_
_entity_poly.entity_id
_entity_poly.type
_entity_poly.pdbx_seq_one_letter_code
_entity_poly.pdbx_strand_id
1 'polypeptide(L)'
;MSPLKDKIDYLKNIYDEENARQPVLEGKCSQNIANSGIFLTLIGLLIGILSNTQSDLNVVVKCLLVAVIIAITVMNVFCIINALKALDPVNYPYARGNPNTVNEFSTTTAFEEEVVKDYIYCIEKNMLLNNKKASYLIASRKAYVSGIYLTGFFTIFLVCYLTFFMPATPEKIHKVEILKPVTLEMKSNALLQKAQGSK
;
A
#
# COMPACT_ATOMS: atom_id res chain seq x y z
N MET A 1 -25.15 39.01 27.33
CA MET A 1 -24.98 37.56 27.08
C MET A 1 -24.73 36.90 28.43
N SER A 2 -25.36 35.77 28.76
CA SER A 2 -25.13 35.09 30.05
C SER A 2 -23.72 34.49 30.05
N PRO A 3 -22.91 34.67 31.12
CA PRO A 3 -21.58 34.06 31.20
C PRO A 3 -21.59 32.53 31.17
N LEU A 4 -22.74 31.89 31.42
CA LEU A 4 -22.91 30.44 31.29
C LEU A 4 -23.03 30.02 29.82
N LYS A 5 -23.69 30.85 29.00
CA LYS A 5 -23.87 30.60 27.56
C LYS A 5 -22.52 30.63 26.83
N ASP A 6 -21.66 31.59 27.17
CA ASP A 6 -20.31 31.68 26.58
C ASP A 6 -19.46 30.44 26.91
N LYS A 7 -19.62 29.85 28.11
CA LYS A 7 -18.96 28.60 28.49
C LYS A 7 -19.49 27.39 27.72
N ILE A 8 -20.80 27.32 27.51
CA ILE A 8 -21.43 26.26 26.72
C ILE A 8 -20.95 26.33 25.27
N ASP A 9 -20.92 27.54 24.67
CA ASP A 9 -20.44 27.74 23.31
C ASP A 9 -18.95 27.35 23.17
N TYR A 10 -18.13 27.68 24.17
CA TYR A 10 -16.73 27.24 24.24
C TYR A 10 -16.60 25.70 24.28
N LEU A 11 -17.35 25.03 25.16
CA LEU A 11 -17.33 23.57 25.28
C LEU A 11 -17.84 22.88 24.01
N LYS A 12 -18.87 23.44 23.39
CA LYS A 12 -19.39 22.97 22.10
C LYS A 12 -18.32 23.03 21.02
N ASN A 13 -17.56 24.13 20.93
CA ASN A 13 -16.47 24.24 19.97
C ASN A 13 -15.42 23.13 20.16
N ILE A 14 -15.02 22.86 21.41
CA ILE A 14 -14.07 21.77 21.70
C ILE A 14 -14.65 20.41 21.32
N TYR A 15 -15.92 20.16 21.65
CA TYR A 15 -16.60 18.92 21.29
C TYR A 15 -16.67 18.74 19.76
N ASP A 16 -16.98 19.80 19.02
CA ASP A 16 -17.05 19.79 17.56
C ASP A 16 -15.66 19.56 16.94
N GLU A 17 -14.60 20.18 17.47
CA GLU A 17 -13.21 19.94 17.06
C GLU A 17 -12.78 18.48 17.30
N GLU A 18 -13.09 17.92 18.46
CA GLU A 18 -12.72 16.53 18.78
C GLU A 18 -13.51 15.52 17.95
N ASN A 19 -14.78 15.82 17.61
CA ASN A 19 -15.56 15.04 16.66
C ASN A 19 -15.01 15.16 15.23
N ALA A 20 -14.57 16.34 14.81
CA ALA A 20 -13.96 16.55 13.49
C ALA A 20 -12.62 15.80 13.35
N ARG A 21 -11.92 15.57 14.46
CA ARG A 21 -10.66 14.80 14.48
C ARG A 21 -10.85 13.33 14.11
N GLN A 22 -11.98 12.72 14.45
CA GLN A 22 -12.28 11.32 14.14
C GLN A 22 -12.17 11.00 12.64
N PRO A 23 -12.95 11.62 11.73
CA PRO A 23 -12.90 11.31 10.30
C PRO A 23 -11.54 11.64 9.68
N VAL A 24 -10.79 12.61 10.22
CA VAL A 24 -9.42 12.90 9.78
C VAL A 24 -8.47 11.75 10.11
N LEU A 25 -8.56 11.18 11.31
CA LEU A 25 -7.75 10.02 11.71
C LEU A 25 -8.11 8.79 10.88
N GLU A 26 -9.40 8.49 10.74
CA GLU A 26 -9.90 7.37 9.95
C GLU A 26 -9.53 7.53 8.47
N GLY A 27 -9.67 8.72 7.91
CA GLY A 27 -9.25 9.03 6.54
C GLY A 27 -7.76 8.76 6.30
N LYS A 28 -6.89 9.18 7.23
CA LYS A 28 -5.44 8.90 7.13
C LYS A 28 -5.10 7.42 7.26
N CYS A 29 -5.81 6.67 8.13
CA CYS A 29 -5.66 5.22 8.23
C CYS A 29 -6.07 4.52 6.93
N SER A 30 -7.21 4.90 6.35
CA SER A 30 -7.68 4.38 5.07
C SER A 30 -6.71 4.68 3.93
N GLN A 31 -6.12 5.89 3.90
CA GLN A 31 -5.06 6.24 2.95
C GLN A 31 -3.82 5.35 3.12
N ASN A 32 -3.37 5.10 4.35
CA ASN A 32 -2.24 4.20 4.59
C ASN A 32 -2.51 2.77 4.07
N ILE A 33 -3.74 2.25 4.26
CA ILE A 33 -4.14 0.94 3.74
C ILE A 33 -4.10 0.93 2.20
N ALA A 34 -4.73 1.93 1.57
CA ALA A 34 -4.76 2.06 0.12
C ALA A 34 -3.34 2.11 -0.49
N ASN A 35 -2.48 2.96 0.09
CA ASN A 35 -1.10 3.10 -0.35
C ASN A 35 -0.28 1.81 -0.14
N SER A 36 -0.51 1.10 0.97
CA SER A 36 0.14 -0.19 1.23
C SER A 36 -0.28 -1.26 0.21
N GLY A 37 -1.54 -1.23 -0.24
CA GLY A 37 -2.04 -2.11 -1.30
C GLY A 37 -1.30 -1.92 -2.62
N ILE A 38 -1.06 -0.66 -3.02
CA ILE A 38 -0.25 -0.33 -4.22
C ILE A 38 1.16 -0.89 -4.08
N PHE A 39 1.79 -0.71 -2.92
CA PHE A 39 3.12 -1.25 -2.65
C PHE A 39 3.17 -2.78 -2.72
N LEU A 40 2.13 -3.47 -2.25
CA LEU A 40 2.04 -4.93 -2.34
C LEU A 40 2.04 -5.40 -3.81
N THR A 41 1.34 -4.69 -4.69
CA THR A 41 1.32 -4.98 -6.12
C THR A 41 2.70 -4.79 -6.76
N LEU A 42 3.44 -3.74 -6.38
CA LEU A 42 4.82 -3.51 -6.83
C LEU A 42 5.77 -4.62 -6.37
N ILE A 43 5.59 -5.13 -5.15
CA ILE A 43 6.35 -6.28 -4.65
C ILE A 43 6.05 -7.52 -5.51
N GLY A 44 4.78 -7.76 -5.86
CA GLY A 44 4.40 -8.85 -6.77
C GLY A 44 5.10 -8.76 -8.13
N LEU A 45 5.17 -7.54 -8.71
CA LEU A 45 5.90 -7.30 -9.95
C LEU A 45 7.40 -7.59 -9.79
N LEU A 46 8.02 -7.13 -8.70
CA LEU A 46 9.43 -7.40 -8.40
C LEU A 46 9.70 -8.91 -8.30
N ILE A 47 8.83 -9.67 -7.63
CA ILE A 47 8.94 -11.13 -7.54
C ILE A 47 8.92 -11.76 -8.96
N GLY A 48 8.02 -11.32 -9.84
CA GLY A 48 7.95 -11.80 -11.22
C GLY A 48 9.23 -11.54 -12.02
N ILE A 49 9.78 -10.32 -11.92
CA ILE A 49 11.04 -9.95 -12.59
C ILE A 49 12.21 -10.82 -12.07
N LEU A 50 12.26 -11.05 -10.76
CA LEU A 50 13.28 -11.87 -10.13
C LEU A 50 13.19 -13.33 -10.52
N SER A 51 11.97 -13.87 -10.69
CA SER A 51 11.77 -15.23 -11.17
C SER A 51 12.35 -15.43 -12.57
N ASN A 52 12.24 -14.43 -13.45
CA ASN A 52 12.76 -14.50 -14.82
C ASN A 52 14.28 -14.35 -14.91
N THR A 53 14.91 -13.67 -13.94
CA THR A 53 16.37 -13.43 -13.88
C THR A 53 17.09 -14.41 -12.94
N GLN A 54 16.39 -15.41 -12.42
CA GLN A 54 16.91 -16.32 -11.40
C GLN A 54 18.05 -17.20 -11.91
N SER A 55 18.22 -17.48 -13.21
CA SER A 55 19.34 -18.32 -13.67
C SER A 55 20.71 -17.66 -13.47
N ASP A 56 20.76 -16.33 -13.55
CA ASP A 56 22.01 -15.59 -13.75
C ASP A 56 22.54 -14.94 -12.46
N LEU A 57 21.72 -14.91 -11.40
CA LEU A 57 22.08 -14.32 -10.11
C LEU A 57 22.83 -15.29 -9.19
N ASN A 58 23.82 -14.77 -8.47
CA ASN A 58 24.51 -15.53 -7.41
C ASN A 58 23.51 -15.96 -6.32
N VAL A 59 23.68 -17.18 -5.78
CA VAL A 59 22.84 -17.75 -4.72
C VAL A 59 22.76 -16.84 -3.49
N VAL A 60 23.87 -16.19 -3.10
CA VAL A 60 23.89 -15.28 -1.95
C VAL A 60 22.96 -14.08 -2.18
N VAL A 61 22.99 -13.52 -3.38
CA VAL A 61 22.15 -12.37 -3.77
C VAL A 61 20.68 -12.76 -3.82
N LYS A 62 20.36 -13.98 -4.28
CA LYS A 62 19.00 -14.53 -4.24
C LYS A 62 18.45 -14.66 -2.82
N CYS A 63 19.25 -15.23 -1.90
CA CYS A 63 18.84 -15.35 -0.50
C CYS A 63 18.61 -13.98 0.14
N LEU A 64 19.50 -13.00 -0.12
CA LEU A 64 19.33 -11.62 0.33
C LEU A 64 18.04 -10.99 -0.22
N LEU A 65 17.77 -11.17 -1.51
CA LEU A 65 16.57 -10.70 -2.19
C LEU A 65 15.29 -11.20 -1.52
N VAL A 66 15.20 -12.52 -1.31
CA VAL A 66 14.04 -13.14 -0.67
C VAL A 66 13.87 -12.62 0.77
N ALA A 67 14.96 -12.52 1.53
CA ALA A 67 14.92 -12.01 2.90
C ALA A 67 14.40 -10.56 2.97
N VAL A 68 14.85 -9.68 2.07
CA VAL A 68 14.40 -8.28 2.02
C VAL A 68 12.94 -8.18 1.58
N ILE A 69 12.52 -8.96 0.58
CA ILE A 69 11.11 -8.99 0.16
C ILE A 69 10.21 -9.42 1.32
N ILE A 70 10.56 -10.48 2.05
CA ILE A 70 9.83 -10.92 3.24
C ILE A 70 9.76 -9.79 4.27
N ALA A 71 10.88 -9.11 4.55
CA ALA A 71 10.91 -8.00 5.49
C ALA A 71 9.98 -6.85 5.07
N ILE A 72 9.99 -6.45 3.79
CA ILE A 72 9.12 -5.40 3.25
C ILE A 72 7.64 -5.83 3.35
N THR A 73 7.32 -7.08 3.02
CA THR A 73 5.95 -7.62 3.13
C THR A 73 5.48 -7.60 4.58
N VAL A 74 6.31 -8.05 5.53
CA VAL A 74 5.98 -8.02 6.96
C VAL A 74 5.71 -6.60 7.43
N MET A 75 6.53 -5.62 7.04
CA MET A 75 6.31 -4.21 7.39
C MET A 75 5.00 -3.66 6.81
N ASN A 76 4.65 -4.02 5.56
CA ASN A 76 3.36 -3.65 4.96
C ASN A 76 2.17 -4.28 5.68
N VAL A 77 2.27 -5.56 6.05
CA VAL A 77 1.23 -6.24 6.83
C VAL A 77 1.05 -5.56 8.20
N PHE A 78 2.15 -5.21 8.88
CA PHE A 78 2.07 -4.44 10.13
C PHE A 78 1.42 -3.07 9.96
N CYS A 79 1.71 -2.37 8.87
CA CYS A 79 1.05 -1.11 8.53
C CYS A 79 -0.47 -1.29 8.44
N ILE A 80 -0.92 -2.29 7.69
CA ILE A 80 -2.34 -2.58 7.44
C ILE A 80 -3.04 -3.00 8.74
N ILE A 81 -2.47 -3.93 9.51
CA ILE A 81 -3.07 -4.40 10.76
C ILE A 81 -3.28 -3.24 11.75
N ASN A 82 -2.29 -2.36 11.90
CA ASN A 82 -2.43 -1.22 12.80
C ASN A 82 -3.46 -0.21 12.29
N ALA A 83 -3.51 0.06 10.98
CA ALA A 83 -4.52 0.93 10.41
C ALA A 83 -5.94 0.37 10.59
N LEU A 84 -6.13 -0.94 10.38
CA LEU A 84 -7.43 -1.62 10.59
C LEU A 84 -7.88 -1.55 12.05
N LYS A 85 -6.96 -1.71 13.01
CA LYS A 85 -7.28 -1.55 14.45
C LYS A 85 -7.84 -0.16 14.77
N ALA A 86 -7.40 0.89 14.05
CA ALA A 86 -7.91 2.24 14.25
C ALA A 86 -9.30 2.48 13.62
N LEU A 87 -9.70 1.64 12.66
CA LEU A 87 -10.94 1.77 11.89
C LEU A 87 -12.08 0.91 12.42
N ASP A 88 -11.85 0.07 13.43
CA ASP A 88 -12.85 -0.86 13.94
C ASP A 88 -13.99 -0.16 14.71
N PRO A 89 -15.20 -0.04 14.16
CA PRO A 89 -16.29 0.69 14.80
C PRO A 89 -16.75 0.05 16.12
N VAL A 90 -16.55 -1.26 16.30
CA VAL A 90 -16.98 -1.98 17.51
C VAL A 90 -16.14 -1.57 18.72
N ASN A 91 -14.88 -1.23 18.49
CA ASN A 91 -13.92 -0.92 19.55
C ASN A 91 -13.92 0.56 19.98
N TYR A 92 -14.72 1.42 19.34
CA TYR A 92 -14.76 2.87 19.62
C TYR A 92 -16.18 3.42 19.79
N PRO A 93 -16.84 3.15 20.94
CA PRO A 93 -18.13 3.73 21.25
C PRO A 93 -17.97 5.20 21.69
N TYR A 94 -18.08 6.11 20.73
CA TYR A 94 -18.07 7.55 20.98
C TYR A 94 -19.25 7.99 21.84
N ALA A 95 -18.99 8.85 22.81
CA ALA A 95 -20.04 9.49 23.58
C ALA A 95 -20.67 10.65 22.78
N ARG A 96 -21.99 10.77 22.93
CA ARG A 96 -22.83 11.82 22.37
C ARG A 96 -23.86 12.20 23.40
N GLY A 97 -24.28 13.47 23.40
CA GLY A 97 -25.40 13.92 24.21
C GLY A 97 -26.68 13.15 23.87
N ASN A 98 -27.48 12.84 24.90
CA ASN A 98 -28.75 12.14 24.72
C ASN A 98 -29.84 13.17 24.35
N PRO A 99 -30.54 13.01 23.21
CA PRO A 99 -31.62 13.92 22.83
C PRO A 99 -32.78 13.96 23.84
N ASN A 100 -32.97 12.88 24.60
CA ASN A 100 -34.05 12.78 25.58
C ASN A 100 -33.82 13.68 26.80
N THR A 101 -32.57 14.05 27.09
CA THR A 101 -32.18 14.94 28.19
C THR A 101 -32.91 16.28 28.11
N VAL A 102 -33.31 16.74 26.91
CA VAL A 102 -34.07 17.99 26.72
C VAL A 102 -35.43 17.97 27.42
N ASN A 103 -36.07 16.80 27.53
CA ASN A 103 -37.42 16.67 28.09
C ASN A 103 -37.42 16.42 29.61
N GLU A 104 -36.25 16.20 30.21
CA GLU A 104 -36.12 15.77 31.62
C GLU A 104 -36.03 16.96 32.60
N PHE A 105 -35.77 18.17 32.11
CA PHE A 105 -35.56 19.36 32.94
C PHE A 105 -36.71 20.34 32.84
N SER A 106 -37.21 20.77 34.00
CA SER A 106 -38.29 21.75 34.13
C SER A 106 -37.79 23.20 34.12
N THR A 107 -36.49 23.43 34.31
CA THR A 107 -35.88 24.77 34.32
C THR A 107 -34.70 24.85 33.35
N THR A 108 -34.57 25.99 32.67
CA THR A 108 -33.49 26.24 31.70
C THR A 108 -32.11 26.17 32.35
N THR A 109 -31.96 26.66 33.59
CA THR A 109 -30.67 26.66 34.29
C THR A 109 -30.20 25.25 34.64
N ALA A 110 -31.10 24.37 35.08
CA ALA A 110 -30.74 22.98 35.37
C ALA A 110 -30.37 22.22 34.08
N PHE A 111 -31.04 22.52 32.97
CA PHE A 111 -30.67 22.00 31.66
C PHE A 111 -29.29 22.50 31.21
N GLU A 112 -29.01 23.80 31.33
CA GLU A 112 -27.71 24.38 30.98
C GLU A 112 -26.55 23.77 31.80
N GLU A 113 -26.76 23.51 33.09
CA GLU A 113 -25.79 22.82 33.94
C GLU A 113 -25.54 21.37 33.50
N GLU A 114 -26.60 20.64 33.12
CA GLU A 114 -26.46 19.27 32.63
C GLU A 114 -25.74 19.21 31.28
N VAL A 115 -26.06 20.14 30.36
CA VAL A 115 -25.37 20.28 29.08
C VAL A 115 -23.86 20.46 29.27
N VAL A 116 -23.45 21.26 30.25
CA VAL A 116 -22.03 21.44 30.58
C VAL A 116 -21.39 20.12 31.01
N LYS A 117 -22.04 19.35 31.88
CA LYS A 117 -21.53 18.04 32.33
C LYS A 117 -21.44 17.04 31.19
N ASP A 118 -22.48 16.97 30.36
CA ASP A 118 -22.54 16.09 29.19
C ASP A 118 -21.40 16.41 28.22
N TYR A 119 -21.15 17.68 27.93
CA TYR A 119 -20.03 18.08 27.07
C TYR A 119 -18.68 17.67 27.66
N ILE A 120 -18.44 17.94 28.94
CA ILE A 120 -17.17 17.56 29.60
C ILE A 120 -16.96 16.04 29.50
N TYR A 121 -17.98 15.25 29.85
CA TYR A 121 -17.91 13.79 29.76
C TYR A 121 -17.63 13.30 28.33
N CYS A 122 -18.35 13.85 27.35
CA CYS A 122 -18.18 13.48 25.94
C CYS A 122 -16.78 13.84 25.43
N ILE A 123 -16.28 15.03 25.74
CA ILE A 123 -14.94 15.50 25.33
C ILE A 123 -13.86 14.58 25.90
N GLU A 124 -13.87 14.33 27.21
CA GLU A 124 -12.85 13.50 27.86
C GLU A 124 -12.84 12.08 27.29
N LYS A 125 -14.01 11.47 27.15
CA LYS A 125 -14.13 10.11 26.60
C LYS A 125 -13.71 10.04 25.14
N ASN A 126 -14.18 10.97 24.29
CA ASN A 126 -13.86 10.98 22.86
C ASN A 126 -12.38 11.27 22.63
N MET A 127 -11.77 12.15 23.43
CA MET A 127 -10.34 12.44 23.40
C MET A 127 -9.50 11.20 23.70
N LEU A 128 -9.87 10.39 24.69
CA LEU A 128 -9.18 9.13 24.99
C LEU A 128 -9.26 8.13 23.81
N LEU A 129 -10.45 8.00 23.20
CA LEU A 129 -10.65 7.14 22.03
C LEU A 129 -9.83 7.60 20.82
N ASN A 130 -9.86 8.89 20.52
CA ASN A 130 -9.12 9.46 19.39
C ASN A 130 -7.60 9.43 19.63
N ASN A 131 -7.13 9.60 20.86
CA ASN A 131 -5.71 9.40 21.20
C ASN A 131 -5.27 7.94 20.98
N LYS A 132 -6.12 6.97 21.34
CA LYS A 132 -5.87 5.56 21.05
C LYS A 132 -5.81 5.30 19.54
N LYS A 133 -6.76 5.83 18.74
CA LYS A 133 -6.70 5.76 17.27
C LYS A 133 -5.45 6.40 16.70
N ALA A 134 -5.06 7.57 17.21
CA ALA A 134 -3.85 8.26 16.79
C ALA A 134 -2.59 7.44 17.06
N SER A 135 -2.53 6.69 18.17
CA SER A 135 -1.40 5.79 18.47
C SER A 135 -1.25 4.69 17.41
N TYR A 136 -2.35 4.09 16.97
CA TYR A 136 -2.36 3.10 15.89
C TYR A 136 -1.99 3.71 14.54
N LEU A 137 -2.49 4.93 14.23
CA LEU A 137 -2.10 5.66 13.03
C LEU A 137 -0.58 5.94 13.01
N ILE A 138 0.00 6.35 14.13
CA ILE A 138 1.45 6.58 14.25
C ILE A 138 2.21 5.27 14.03
N ALA A 139 1.78 4.17 14.65
CA ALA A 139 2.41 2.87 14.47
C ALA A 139 2.34 2.39 13.01
N SER A 140 1.16 2.52 12.38
CA SER A 140 0.93 2.22 10.97
C SER A 140 1.86 3.05 10.07
N ARG A 141 1.91 4.37 10.28
CA ARG A 141 2.76 5.27 9.50
C ARG A 141 4.25 4.94 9.67
N LYS A 142 4.71 4.63 10.88
CA LYS A 142 6.10 4.22 11.11
C LYS A 142 6.44 2.96 10.32
N ALA A 143 5.60 1.92 10.39
CA ALA A 143 5.80 0.69 9.64
C ALA A 143 5.83 0.93 8.12
N TYR A 144 4.89 1.74 7.62
CA TYR A 144 4.83 2.13 6.20
C TYR A 144 6.10 2.85 5.73
N VAL A 145 6.52 3.89 6.47
CA VAL A 145 7.72 4.68 6.14
C VAL A 145 8.98 3.83 6.20
N SER A 146 9.12 2.97 7.21
CA SER A 146 10.23 2.02 7.28
C SER A 146 10.25 1.05 6.09
N GLY A 147 9.08 0.55 5.66
CA GLY A 147 8.94 -0.28 4.47
C GLY A 147 9.37 0.45 3.19
N ILE A 148 8.98 1.73 3.04
CA ILE A 148 9.40 2.57 1.91
C ILE A 148 10.92 2.74 1.90
N TYR A 149 11.52 3.12 3.02
CA TYR A 149 12.97 3.35 3.06
C TYR A 149 13.75 2.07 2.75
N LEU A 150 13.32 0.93 3.29
CA LEU A 150 13.93 -0.36 2.99
C LEU A 150 13.79 -0.69 1.50
N THR A 151 12.62 -0.46 0.92
CA THR A 151 12.38 -0.66 -0.52
C THR A 151 13.27 0.24 -1.37
N GLY A 152 13.35 1.54 -1.05
CA GLY A 152 14.16 2.49 -1.80
C GLY A 152 15.66 2.16 -1.75
N PHE A 153 16.18 1.88 -0.55
CA PHE A 153 17.56 1.43 -0.37
C PHE A 153 17.84 0.17 -1.18
N PHE A 154 16.94 -0.80 -1.12
CA PHE A 154 17.12 -2.07 -1.81
C PHE A 154 17.05 -1.94 -3.33
N THR A 155 16.15 -1.12 -3.86
CA THR A 155 16.06 -0.83 -5.30
C THR A 155 17.36 -0.20 -5.82
N ILE A 156 17.93 0.77 -5.09
CA ILE A 156 19.21 1.38 -5.46
C ILE A 156 20.33 0.33 -5.46
N PHE A 157 20.40 -0.48 -4.40
CA PHE A 157 21.37 -1.58 -4.31
C PHE A 157 21.26 -2.54 -5.50
N LEU A 158 20.03 -2.94 -5.85
CA LEU A 158 19.77 -3.85 -6.96
C LEU A 158 20.17 -3.25 -8.31
N VAL A 159 19.84 -1.98 -8.57
CA VAL A 159 20.24 -1.28 -9.80
C VAL A 159 21.76 -1.20 -9.91
N CYS A 160 22.45 -0.84 -8.85
CA CYS A 160 23.91 -0.84 -8.82
C CYS A 160 24.49 -2.25 -9.07
N TYR A 161 23.94 -3.27 -8.41
CA TYR A 161 24.39 -4.64 -8.60
C TYR A 161 24.24 -5.11 -10.06
N LEU A 162 23.06 -4.91 -10.65
CA LEU A 162 22.78 -5.29 -12.03
C LEU A 162 23.63 -4.52 -13.04
N THR A 163 23.93 -3.24 -12.78
CA THR A 163 24.70 -2.41 -13.72
C THR A 163 26.19 -2.76 -13.72
N PHE A 164 26.77 -3.03 -12.55
CA PHE A 164 28.22 -3.20 -12.41
C PHE A 164 28.68 -4.66 -12.35
N PHE A 165 27.82 -5.58 -11.91
CA PHE A 165 28.21 -6.96 -11.63
C PHE A 165 27.48 -8.01 -12.47
N MET A 166 26.41 -7.65 -13.18
CA MET A 166 25.78 -8.59 -14.12
C MET A 166 26.62 -8.61 -15.40
N PRO A 167 27.25 -9.75 -15.74
CA PRO A 167 27.98 -9.84 -17.00
C PRO A 167 27.00 -9.64 -18.15
N ALA A 168 27.38 -8.84 -19.15
CA ALA A 168 26.62 -8.75 -20.39
C ALA A 168 26.46 -10.17 -20.93
N THR A 169 25.22 -10.67 -20.96
CA THR A 169 24.93 -11.97 -21.56
C THR A 169 25.51 -11.95 -22.96
N PRO A 170 26.45 -12.85 -23.33
CA PRO A 170 26.87 -12.96 -24.70
C PRO A 170 25.61 -13.27 -25.49
N GLU A 171 25.28 -12.37 -26.42
CA GLU A 171 24.17 -12.52 -27.34
C GLU A 171 24.26 -13.95 -27.89
N LYS A 172 23.26 -14.79 -27.60
CA LYS A 172 23.21 -16.13 -28.19
C LYS A 172 23.09 -15.89 -29.68
N ILE A 173 24.22 -15.87 -30.39
CA ILE A 173 24.27 -15.90 -31.84
C ILE A 173 23.46 -17.15 -32.20
N HIS A 174 22.23 -16.96 -32.66
CA HIS A 174 21.44 -18.03 -33.24
C HIS A 174 22.22 -18.46 -34.49
N LYS A 175 23.12 -19.44 -34.33
CA LYS A 175 23.69 -20.17 -35.46
C LYS A 175 22.51 -20.86 -36.13
N VAL A 176 22.02 -20.23 -37.20
CA VAL A 176 21.12 -20.87 -38.15
C VAL A 176 21.94 -21.96 -38.83
N GLU A 177 21.89 -23.17 -38.29
CA GLU A 177 22.44 -24.34 -38.96
C GLU A 177 21.51 -24.67 -40.13
N ILE A 178 21.97 -24.44 -41.36
CA ILE A 178 21.27 -24.86 -42.57
C ILE A 178 21.35 -26.39 -42.62
N LEU A 179 20.29 -27.04 -42.15
CA LEU A 179 20.09 -28.49 -42.25
C LEU A 179 19.85 -28.87 -43.72
N LYS A 180 20.97 -29.04 -44.43
CA LYS A 180 21.13 -29.47 -45.83
C LYS A 180 20.77 -28.42 -46.89
N PRO A 181 21.71 -28.09 -47.80
CA PRO A 181 21.35 -27.34 -49.00
C PRO A 181 20.42 -28.19 -49.87
N VAL A 182 19.30 -27.62 -50.30
CA VAL A 182 18.48 -28.21 -51.36
C VAL A 182 19.28 -28.10 -52.66
N THR A 183 19.88 -29.19 -53.10
CA THR A 183 20.40 -29.31 -54.47
C THR A 183 19.21 -29.37 -55.42
N LEU A 184 18.91 -28.24 -56.06
CA LEU A 184 18.04 -28.22 -57.23
C LEU A 184 18.79 -28.89 -58.38
N GLU A 185 18.60 -30.20 -58.56
CA GLU A 185 18.91 -30.84 -59.84
C GLU A 185 17.99 -30.24 -60.90
N MET A 186 18.49 -29.25 -61.64
CA MET A 186 17.84 -28.86 -62.88
C MET A 186 17.80 -30.08 -63.79
N LYS A 187 16.61 -30.63 -64.05
CA LYS A 187 16.36 -31.60 -65.12
C LYS A 187 16.68 -30.95 -66.48
N SER A 188 17.97 -30.88 -66.80
CA SER A 188 18.51 -30.34 -68.05
C SER A 188 18.40 -31.30 -69.25
N ASN A 189 17.69 -32.43 -69.13
CA ASN A 189 17.69 -33.47 -70.17
C ASN A 189 16.32 -33.80 -70.79
N ALA A 190 15.27 -33.00 -70.54
CA ALA A 190 13.99 -33.16 -71.24
C ALA A 190 13.79 -32.16 -72.40
N LEU A 191 14.57 -31.07 -72.47
CA LEU A 191 14.43 -30.04 -73.53
C LEU A 191 15.43 -30.20 -74.68
N LEU A 192 16.57 -30.88 -74.47
CA LEU A 192 17.56 -31.11 -75.53
C LEU A 192 17.23 -32.30 -76.46
N GLN A 193 16.47 -33.30 -76.00
CA GLN A 193 16.04 -34.40 -76.88
C GLN A 193 14.84 -34.05 -77.77
N LYS A 194 14.06 -33.01 -77.43
CA LYS A 194 13.00 -32.50 -78.31
C LYS A 194 13.51 -31.56 -79.41
N ALA A 195 14.73 -31.04 -79.28
CA ALA A 195 15.38 -30.19 -80.28
C ALA A 195 16.24 -30.97 -81.31
N GLN A 196 16.60 -32.22 -81.02
CA GLN A 196 17.37 -33.09 -81.94
C GLN A 196 16.53 -34.21 -82.59
N GLY A 197 15.21 -34.20 -82.37
CA GLY A 197 14.28 -35.24 -82.81
C GLY A 197 13.14 -34.77 -83.73
N SER A 198 13.23 -33.59 -84.36
CA SER A 198 12.38 -33.24 -85.51
C SER A 198 13.29 -33.08 -86.74
N LYS A 199 13.36 -34.16 -87.51
CA LYS A 199 13.65 -34.07 -88.95
C LYS A 199 12.55 -33.29 -89.65
#